data_AF-A0A1V3X7Q2-F1
#
_entry.id   AF-A0A1V3X7Q2-F1
#
_cell.length_a   1.000
_cell.length_b   1.000
_cell.length_c   1.000
_cell.angle_alpha   90.00
_cell.angle_beta   90.00
_cell.angle_gamma   90.00
#
_symmetry.space_group_name_H-M   'P 1'
#
loop_
_entity.id
_entity.type
_entity.pdbx_description
1 polymer ?
#
loop_
_entity_poly.entity_id
_entity_poly.type
_entity_poly.pdbx_seq_one_letter_code
_entity_poly.pdbx_strand_id
1 'polypeptide(L)'
;MSGRHRKPTTSSVSVAKVAFTGAVLGGGGIAMAGHAAAATDWEWDQVARCESGGNWAINTGNGYYGGVQFTPGTWASHGGGEFAPSAQLATREQQIAVAERVLATQGRGAWPVCGHGLSSATLRDVPAPAAMDAPVDAPDVNGEPARWPTPHPRGRRTAGRPGPAGAIRR
;
A
#
# COMPACT_ATOMS: atom_id res chain seq x y z
N MET A 1 62.63 -28.36 15.71
CA MET A 1 61.63 -28.09 16.76
C MET A 1 61.59 -26.59 17.00
N SER A 2 60.54 -25.90 16.56
CA SER A 2 60.31 -24.50 16.94
C SER A 2 58.81 -24.22 16.78
N GLY A 3 58.08 -24.42 17.88
CA GLY A 3 56.66 -24.16 17.97
C GLY A 3 56.39 -22.67 17.90
N ARG A 4 55.71 -22.22 16.85
CA ARG A 4 55.13 -20.88 16.82
C ARG A 4 53.86 -20.92 17.65
N HIS A 5 53.98 -20.42 18.88
CA HIS A 5 52.87 -20.23 19.81
C HIS A 5 51.73 -19.45 19.15
N ARG A 6 50.56 -20.09 19.07
CA ARG A 6 49.28 -19.41 18.81
C ARG A 6 48.92 -18.65 20.09
N LYS A 7 48.73 -17.33 20.01
CA LYS A 7 48.07 -16.57 21.09
C LYS A 7 46.61 -17.03 21.12
N PRO A 8 46.10 -17.57 22.24
CA PRO A 8 44.66 -17.68 22.42
C PRO A 8 44.15 -16.27 22.71
N THR A 9 43.50 -15.64 21.74
CA THR A 9 42.65 -14.48 22.03
C THR A 9 41.55 -15.01 22.94
N THR A 10 41.61 -14.61 24.21
CA THR A 10 40.62 -14.91 25.24
C THR A 10 39.29 -14.31 24.84
N SER A 11 38.46 -15.10 24.15
CA SER A 11 37.03 -14.83 24.01
C SER A 11 36.39 -14.98 25.38
N SER A 12 36.40 -13.91 26.17
CA SER A 12 35.63 -13.77 27.40
C SER A 12 34.62 -12.65 27.20
N VAL A 13 33.63 -12.86 26.33
CA VAL A 13 32.40 -12.08 26.38
C VAL A 13 31.50 -12.83 27.36
N SER A 14 31.57 -12.40 28.62
CA SER A 14 30.66 -12.83 29.68
C SER A 14 29.23 -12.59 29.24
N VAL A 15 28.50 -13.67 28.92
CA VAL A 15 27.03 -13.63 28.74
C VAL A 15 26.43 -13.44 30.13
N ALA A 16 26.35 -12.18 30.56
CA ALA A 16 25.58 -11.80 31.73
C ALA A 16 24.09 -11.97 31.39
N LYS A 17 23.52 -13.06 31.90
CA LYS A 17 22.07 -13.30 31.96
C LYS A 17 21.42 -12.12 32.68
N VAL A 18 20.78 -11.23 31.94
CA VAL A 18 19.97 -10.15 32.51
C VAL A 18 18.68 -10.77 33.02
N ALA A 19 18.62 -10.97 34.33
CA ALA A 19 17.40 -11.31 35.05
C ALA A 19 16.49 -10.08 35.07
N PHE A 20 15.37 -10.14 34.34
CA PHE A 20 14.31 -9.13 34.37
C PHE A 20 13.64 -9.18 35.75
N THR A 21 14.10 -8.32 36.66
CA THR A 21 13.52 -8.19 38.00
C THR A 21 13.55 -6.72 38.38
N GLY A 22 12.36 -6.11 38.48
CA GLY A 22 12.16 -4.96 39.35
C GLY A 22 11.74 -3.64 38.69
N ALA A 23 10.52 -3.24 39.05
CA ALA A 23 10.09 -1.88 39.36
C ALA A 23 9.93 -0.87 38.21
N VAL A 24 8.67 -0.77 37.74
CA VAL A 24 8.05 0.51 37.35
C VAL A 24 8.18 1.48 38.53
N LEU A 25 8.62 2.71 38.24
CA LEU A 25 8.39 4.01 38.91
C LEU A 25 9.70 4.83 38.98
N GLY A 26 9.84 5.81 38.09
CA GLY A 26 10.87 6.86 38.20
C GLY A 26 11.30 7.41 36.84
N GLY A 27 10.99 8.69 36.59
CA GLY A 27 11.14 9.33 35.29
C GLY A 27 12.58 9.47 34.79
N GLY A 28 12.71 9.65 33.47
CA GLY A 28 13.99 9.97 32.84
C GLY A 28 14.24 9.13 31.59
N GLY A 29 13.38 9.26 30.59
CA GLY A 29 13.53 8.55 29.33
C GLY A 29 12.21 8.36 28.63
N ILE A 30 11.56 9.45 28.24
CA ILE A 30 10.93 9.39 26.92
C ILE A 30 12.13 9.11 26.03
N ALA A 31 12.32 7.83 25.67
CA ALA A 31 13.00 7.50 24.45
C ALA A 31 12.41 8.49 23.46
N MET A 32 13.22 9.44 23.00
CA MET A 32 12.92 10.10 21.75
C MET A 32 12.82 8.91 20.81
N ALA A 33 11.60 8.38 20.64
CA ALA A 33 11.21 7.64 19.49
C ALA A 33 11.55 8.64 18.41
N GLY A 34 12.77 8.52 17.89
CA GLY A 34 13.28 9.42 16.88
C GLY A 34 12.16 9.45 15.88
N HIS A 35 11.62 10.63 15.60
CA HIS A 35 10.64 10.79 14.56
C HIS A 35 11.24 10.03 13.38
N ALA A 36 10.72 8.85 13.08
CA ALA A 36 11.05 8.16 11.86
C ALA A 36 10.61 9.17 10.82
N ALA A 37 11.57 9.90 10.26
CA ALA A 37 11.32 10.95 9.30
C ALA A 37 10.91 10.20 8.05
N ALA A 38 9.67 9.73 8.05
CA ALA A 38 9.07 8.95 7.02
C ALA A 38 8.90 9.88 5.84
N ALA A 39 9.33 9.43 4.67
CA ALA A 39 9.03 10.09 3.42
C ALA A 39 7.52 10.39 3.39
N THR A 40 7.16 11.67 3.44
CA THR A 40 5.75 12.05 3.43
C THR A 40 5.20 11.92 2.01
N ASP A 41 3.88 11.80 1.90
CA ASP A 41 3.18 11.74 0.61
C ASP A 41 3.52 12.96 -0.25
N TRP A 42 3.67 14.11 0.40
CA TRP A 42 4.08 15.36 -0.24
C TRP A 42 5.50 15.30 -0.79
N GLU A 43 6.45 14.70 -0.06
CA GLU A 43 7.82 14.54 -0.54
C GLU A 43 7.85 13.65 -1.78
N TRP A 44 7.05 12.58 -1.81
CA TRP A 44 6.88 11.74 -3.00
C TRP A 44 6.20 12.46 -4.17
N ASP A 45 5.23 13.34 -3.92
CA ASP A 45 4.63 14.18 -4.97
C ASP A 45 5.65 15.15 -5.57
N GLN A 46 6.57 15.68 -4.76
CA GLN A 46 7.64 16.53 -5.26
C GLN A 46 8.61 15.75 -6.16
N VAL A 47 8.92 14.51 -5.81
CA VAL A 47 9.69 13.61 -6.69
C VAL A 47 8.91 13.36 -7.98
N ALA A 48 7.63 12.99 -7.90
CA ALA A 48 6.84 12.71 -9.10
C ALA A 48 6.66 13.95 -10.00
N ARG A 49 6.55 15.15 -9.42
CA ARG A 49 6.53 16.41 -10.18
C ARG A 49 7.82 16.64 -10.94
N CYS A 50 8.96 16.32 -10.34
CA CYS A 50 10.26 16.45 -10.96
C CYS A 50 10.50 15.36 -12.03
N GLU A 51 10.07 14.12 -11.76
CA GLU A 51 10.32 12.95 -12.62
C GLU A 51 9.34 12.84 -13.79
N SER A 52 8.03 12.99 -13.54
CA SER A 52 6.96 12.78 -14.53
C SER A 52 6.07 14.00 -14.77
N GLY A 53 6.39 15.15 -14.18
CA GLY A 53 5.49 16.30 -14.14
C GLY A 53 4.28 16.10 -13.22
N GLY A 54 4.29 15.07 -12.37
CA GLY A 54 3.21 14.74 -11.43
C GLY A 54 2.17 13.78 -12.01
N ASN A 55 2.43 13.19 -13.17
CA ASN A 55 1.56 12.19 -13.77
C ASN A 55 1.92 10.79 -13.26
N TRP A 56 1.11 10.25 -12.36
CA TRP A 56 1.30 8.91 -11.78
C TRP A 56 0.96 7.76 -12.73
N ALA A 57 0.23 8.02 -13.82
CA ALA A 57 -0.12 7.03 -14.83
C ALA A 57 0.72 7.17 -16.12
N ILE A 58 1.86 7.87 -16.04
CA ILE A 58 2.68 8.14 -17.23
C ILE A 58 3.27 6.85 -17.82
N ASN A 59 3.24 6.78 -19.14
CA ASN A 59 3.95 5.77 -19.94
C ASN A 59 4.28 6.39 -21.31
N THR A 60 5.49 6.94 -21.42
CA THR A 60 5.97 7.60 -22.66
C THR A 60 6.70 6.62 -23.58
N GLY A 61 6.85 5.36 -23.20
CA GLY A 61 7.64 4.37 -23.96
C GLY A 61 9.16 4.51 -23.81
N ASN A 62 9.64 5.26 -22.81
CA ASN A 62 11.07 5.42 -22.51
C ASN A 62 11.66 4.31 -21.61
N GLY A 63 10.87 3.27 -21.30
CA GLY A 63 11.28 2.15 -20.43
C GLY A 63 11.05 2.39 -18.93
N TYR A 64 10.50 3.55 -18.57
CA TYR A 64 10.12 3.90 -17.20
C TYR A 64 8.61 4.15 -17.10
N TYR A 65 8.05 3.87 -15.93
CA TYR A 65 6.61 3.83 -15.73
C TYR A 65 6.21 4.51 -14.43
N GLY A 66 5.08 5.22 -14.48
CA GLY A 66 4.45 5.81 -13.31
C GLY A 66 5.14 7.08 -12.79
N GLY A 67 4.62 7.62 -11.69
CA GLY A 67 4.95 8.97 -11.22
C GLY A 67 6.42 9.16 -10.85
N VAL A 68 7.02 8.14 -10.25
CA VAL A 68 8.42 8.16 -9.79
C VAL A 68 9.35 7.41 -10.73
N GLN A 69 8.92 7.16 -11.97
CA GLN A 69 9.71 6.59 -13.06
C GLN A 69 10.38 5.24 -12.70
N PHE A 70 9.57 4.24 -12.37
CA PHE A 70 10.09 2.88 -12.12
C PHE A 70 10.48 2.15 -13.39
N THR A 71 11.58 1.38 -13.35
CA THR A 71 11.83 0.34 -14.36
C THR A 71 10.99 -0.92 -14.05
N PRO A 72 10.64 -1.75 -15.05
CA PRO A 72 9.93 -3.01 -14.81
C PRO A 72 10.65 -3.94 -13.84
N GLY A 73 11.98 -4.00 -13.91
CA GLY A 73 12.80 -4.83 -13.04
C GLY A 73 12.76 -4.37 -11.59
N THR A 74 12.87 -3.06 -11.34
CA THR A 74 12.74 -2.50 -9.99
C THR A 74 11.33 -2.70 -9.46
N TRP A 75 10.30 -2.42 -10.26
CA TRP A 75 8.90 -2.60 -9.86
C TRP A 75 8.63 -4.03 -9.39
N ALA A 76 9.02 -5.03 -10.19
CA ALA A 76 8.84 -6.43 -9.86
C ALA A 76 9.67 -6.86 -8.63
N SER A 77 10.93 -6.41 -8.53
CA SER A 77 11.85 -6.81 -7.45
C SER A 77 11.43 -6.26 -6.08
N HIS A 78 10.69 -5.14 -6.04
CA HIS A 78 10.23 -4.50 -4.80
C HIS A 78 8.76 -4.79 -4.49
N GLY A 79 8.21 -5.86 -5.09
CA GLY A 79 6.88 -6.37 -4.78
C GLY A 79 5.73 -5.62 -5.44
N GLY A 80 5.99 -4.70 -6.37
CA GLY A 80 4.93 -3.95 -7.05
C GLY A 80 3.96 -4.82 -7.86
N GLY A 81 4.39 -6.04 -8.22
CA GLY A 81 3.54 -7.04 -8.86
C GLY A 81 2.32 -7.46 -8.02
N GLU A 82 2.30 -7.21 -6.71
CA GLU A 82 1.12 -7.45 -5.87
C GLU A 82 -0.01 -6.44 -6.12
N PHE A 83 0.35 -5.24 -6.60
CA PHE A 83 -0.59 -4.16 -6.87
C PHE A 83 -1.00 -4.13 -8.34
N ALA A 84 -0.01 -4.17 -9.24
CA ALA A 84 -0.25 -4.14 -10.67
C ALA A 84 0.91 -4.76 -11.47
N PRO A 85 0.68 -5.22 -12.71
CA PRO A 85 1.74 -5.71 -13.58
C PRO A 85 2.83 -4.67 -13.87
N SER A 86 2.52 -3.38 -13.77
CA SER A 86 3.45 -2.28 -14.01
C SER A 86 3.04 -1.02 -13.25
N ALA A 87 4.00 -0.16 -12.92
CA ALA A 87 3.79 0.98 -12.02
C ALA A 87 2.69 1.95 -12.47
N GLN A 88 2.58 2.27 -13.76
CA GLN A 88 1.56 3.18 -14.30
C GLN A 88 0.12 2.68 -14.14
N LEU A 89 -0.07 1.38 -13.90
CA LEU A 89 -1.38 0.77 -13.65
C LEU A 89 -1.72 0.73 -12.16
N ALA A 90 -0.75 0.95 -11.29
CA ALA A 90 -0.94 1.03 -9.85
C ALA A 90 -1.38 2.43 -9.44
N THR A 91 -2.13 2.52 -8.35
CA THR A 91 -2.49 3.81 -7.76
C THR A 91 -1.25 4.54 -7.25
N ARG A 92 -1.37 5.85 -7.07
CA ARG A 92 -0.31 6.68 -6.50
C ARG A 92 0.21 6.11 -5.18
N GLU A 93 -0.68 5.72 -4.28
CA GLU A 93 -0.34 5.23 -2.94
C GLU A 93 0.40 3.89 -3.02
N GLN A 94 0.00 3.01 -3.94
CA GLN A 94 0.69 1.75 -4.20
C GLN A 94 2.10 1.98 -4.77
N GLN A 95 2.24 2.94 -5.68
CA GLN A 95 3.55 3.32 -6.19
C GLN A 95 4.45 3.88 -5.09
N ILE A 96 3.90 4.71 -4.19
CA ILE A 96 4.61 5.23 -3.02
C ILE A 96 5.07 4.10 -2.09
N ALA A 97 4.22 3.10 -1.82
CA ALA A 97 4.60 1.96 -0.98
C ALA A 97 5.79 1.16 -1.56
N VAL A 98 5.78 0.93 -2.87
CA VAL A 98 6.91 0.30 -3.57
C VAL A 98 8.13 1.23 -3.56
N ALA A 99 7.94 2.54 -3.68
CA ALA A 99 9.01 3.53 -3.63
C ALA A 99 9.67 3.58 -2.26
N GLU A 100 8.91 3.44 -1.17
CA GLU A 100 9.43 3.32 0.19
C GLU A 100 10.25 2.05 0.40
N ARG A 101 9.89 0.92 -0.24
CA ARG A 101 10.71 -0.31 -0.25
C ARG A 101 12.03 -0.12 -0.98
N VAL A 102 12.00 0.56 -2.13
CA VAL A 102 13.22 0.94 -2.85
C VAL A 102 14.07 1.89 -2.00
N LEU A 103 13.45 2.89 -1.35
CA LEU A 103 14.13 3.84 -0.49
C LEU A 103 14.75 3.14 0.74
N ALA A 104 14.09 2.11 1.28
CA ALA A 104 14.61 1.33 2.41
C ALA A 104 15.83 0.49 2.04
N THR A 105 15.94 0.06 0.79
CA THR A 105 17.02 -0.83 0.32
C THR A 105 18.17 -0.09 -0.34
N GLN A 106 17.87 0.90 -1.17
CA GLN A 106 18.85 1.66 -1.97
C GLN A 106 19.15 3.04 -1.38
N GLY A 107 18.32 3.52 -0.44
CA GLY A 107 18.39 4.88 0.06
C GLY A 107 17.99 5.92 -0.98
N ARG A 108 18.20 7.20 -0.64
CA ARG A 108 17.88 8.35 -1.50
C ARG A 108 18.60 8.33 -2.86
N GLY A 109 19.64 7.50 -3.00
CA GLY A 109 20.40 7.34 -4.24
C GLY A 109 19.60 6.76 -5.42
N ALA A 110 18.42 6.17 -5.18
CA ALA A 110 17.51 5.75 -6.25
C ALA A 110 16.92 6.93 -7.04
N TRP A 111 16.84 8.12 -6.43
CA TRP A 111 16.39 9.37 -7.07
C TRP A 111 17.44 10.49 -6.88
N PRO A 112 18.57 10.44 -7.60
CA PRO A 112 19.72 11.30 -7.33
C PRO A 112 19.46 12.79 -7.64
N VAL A 113 18.57 13.08 -8.59
CA VAL A 113 18.26 14.46 -9.02
C VAL A 113 17.00 14.97 -8.34
N CYS A 114 15.92 14.20 -8.37
CA CYS A 114 14.62 14.63 -7.86
C CYS A 114 14.37 14.28 -6.38
N GLY A 115 15.18 13.40 -5.78
CA GLY A 115 15.02 12.90 -4.41
C GLY A 115 15.71 13.71 -3.31
N HIS A 116 16.25 14.90 -3.61
CA HIS A 116 16.99 15.70 -2.63
C HIS A 116 16.15 16.05 -1.38
N GLY A 117 14.84 16.24 -1.55
CA GLY A 117 13.89 16.52 -0.47
C GLY A 117 13.30 15.30 0.23
N LEU A 118 13.63 14.07 -0.17
CA LEU A 118 13.12 12.88 0.50
C LEU A 118 13.77 12.71 1.87
N SER A 119 12.93 12.51 2.88
CA SER A 119 13.33 12.01 4.19
C SER A 119 13.56 10.48 4.15
N SER A 120 13.77 9.83 5.30
CA SER A 120 14.10 8.40 5.36
C SER A 120 12.93 7.48 4.98
N ALA A 121 13.23 6.25 4.58
CA ALA A 121 12.20 5.25 4.32
C ALA A 121 11.50 4.82 5.62
N THR A 122 10.19 4.87 5.61
CA THR A 122 9.35 4.12 6.54
C THR A 122 8.43 3.27 5.69
N LEU A 123 8.52 1.95 5.83
CA LEU A 123 7.69 1.02 5.06
C LEU A 123 6.23 1.19 5.50
N ARG A 124 5.37 1.65 4.60
CA ARG A 124 3.93 1.65 4.83
C ARG A 124 3.30 0.37 4.29
N ASP A 125 2.36 -0.15 5.08
CA ASP A 125 1.46 -1.20 4.62
C ASP A 125 0.31 -0.52 3.88
N VAL A 126 0.31 -0.62 2.55
CA VAL A 126 -0.85 -0.21 1.76
C VAL A 126 -1.74 -1.44 1.66
N PRO A 127 -2.95 -1.41 2.23
CA PRO A 127 -3.87 -2.53 2.04
C PRO A 127 -4.06 -2.71 0.54
N ALA A 128 -3.93 -3.96 0.08
CA ALA A 128 -4.23 -4.32 -1.29
C ALA A 128 -5.56 -3.66 -1.66
N PRO A 129 -5.67 -3.05 -2.86
CA PRO A 129 -6.93 -2.44 -3.26
C PRO A 129 -7.97 -3.52 -3.06
N ALA A 130 -8.97 -3.25 -2.21
CA ALA A 130 -10.09 -4.14 -2.06
C ALA A 130 -10.53 -4.44 -3.49
N ALA A 131 -10.39 -5.71 -3.90
CA ALA A 131 -10.77 -6.12 -5.23
C ALA A 131 -12.14 -5.50 -5.51
N MET A 132 -12.42 -5.12 -6.75
CA MET A 132 -13.68 -4.45 -7.11
C MET A 132 -14.96 -5.30 -6.84
N ASP A 133 -14.81 -6.39 -6.09
CA ASP A 133 -15.80 -7.30 -5.52
C ASP A 133 -15.96 -7.18 -3.98
N ALA A 134 -15.39 -6.16 -3.32
CA ALA A 134 -15.69 -5.92 -1.91
C ALA A 134 -17.20 -5.68 -1.75
N PRO A 135 -17.91 -6.49 -0.93
CA PRO A 135 -19.33 -6.27 -0.68
C PRO A 135 -19.53 -4.86 -0.14
N VAL A 136 -20.30 -4.06 -0.86
CA VAL A 136 -20.62 -2.66 -0.49
C VAL A 136 -21.41 -2.60 0.84
N ASP A 137 -21.89 -3.75 1.30
CA ASP A 137 -22.60 -3.98 2.56
C ASP A 137 -21.62 -4.37 3.69
N ALA A 138 -20.72 -3.46 4.06
CA ALA A 138 -19.91 -3.55 5.27
C ALA A 138 -20.51 -2.64 6.38
N PRO A 139 -21.47 -3.12 7.19
CA PRO A 139 -22.20 -2.30 8.15
C PRO A 139 -21.31 -1.78 9.29
N ASP A 140 -20.22 -2.48 9.61
CA ASP A 140 -19.29 -2.10 10.67
C ASP A 140 -18.50 -0.82 10.35
N VAL A 141 -18.36 -0.48 9.07
CA VAL A 141 -17.54 0.64 8.59
C VAL A 141 -18.40 1.81 8.12
N ASN A 142 -19.55 1.54 7.49
CA ASN A 142 -20.36 2.55 6.82
C ASN A 142 -21.64 2.95 7.60
N GLY A 143 -21.94 2.26 8.70
CA GLY A 143 -23.23 2.38 9.38
C GLY A 143 -24.38 1.78 8.56
N GLU A 144 -25.51 1.48 9.20
CA GLU A 144 -26.69 0.95 8.49
C GLU A 144 -27.18 1.95 7.42
N PRO A 145 -27.30 1.55 6.15
CA PRO A 145 -27.87 2.42 5.13
C PRO A 145 -29.35 2.69 5.44
N ALA A 146 -29.76 3.96 5.36
CA ALA A 146 -31.15 4.35 5.55
C ALA A 146 -32.06 3.60 4.55
N ARG A 147 -33.05 2.86 5.07
CA ARG A 147 -34.03 2.16 4.23
C ARG A 147 -34.86 3.18 3.47
N TRP A 148 -34.71 3.19 2.14
CA TRP A 148 -35.56 3.99 1.26
C TRP A 148 -37.03 3.56 1.41
N PRO A 149 -37.98 4.52 1.43
CA PRO A 149 -39.39 4.18 1.51
C PRO A 149 -39.81 3.36 0.28
N THR A 150 -40.47 2.23 0.52
CA THR A 150 -40.97 1.34 -0.54
C THR A 150 -41.95 2.09 -1.47
N PRO A 151 -41.80 1.99 -2.80
CA PRO A 151 -42.79 2.55 -3.73
C PRO A 151 -44.16 1.88 -3.50
N HIS A 152 -45.21 2.70 -3.35
CA HIS A 152 -46.58 2.20 -3.24
C HIS A 152 -47.00 1.49 -4.53
N PRO A 153 -47.67 0.32 -4.45
CA PRO A 153 -48.12 -0.39 -5.64
C PRO A 153 -49.19 0.42 -6.38
N ARG A 154 -48.91 0.76 -7.65
CA ARG A 154 -49.91 1.36 -8.55
C ARG A 154 -51.06 0.38 -8.79
N GLY A 155 -52.27 0.87 -8.60
CA GLY A 155 -53.52 0.12 -8.65
C GLY A 155 -53.68 -0.78 -9.88
N ARG A 156 -54.16 -2.00 -9.62
CA ARG A 156 -54.47 -3.04 -10.60
C ARG A 156 -55.63 -2.58 -11.48
N ARG A 157 -55.34 -2.19 -12.73
CA ARG A 157 -56.37 -2.03 -13.76
C ARG A 157 -56.97 -3.39 -14.08
N THR A 158 -58.27 -3.54 -13.86
CA THR A 158 -59.06 -4.71 -14.22
C THR A 158 -59.04 -4.88 -15.74
N ALA A 159 -58.40 -5.96 -16.21
CA ALA A 159 -58.44 -6.36 -17.61
C ALA A 159 -59.84 -6.94 -17.92
N GLY A 160 -60.48 -6.38 -18.95
CA GLY A 160 -61.77 -6.81 -19.45
C GLY A 160 -61.76 -8.25 -19.99
N ARG A 161 -62.91 -8.89 -19.81
CA ARG A 161 -63.32 -10.24 -20.20
C ARG A 161 -62.95 -10.62 -21.65
N PRO A 162 -62.44 -11.83 -21.93
CA PRO A 162 -62.26 -12.32 -23.29
C PRO A 162 -63.58 -12.84 -23.87
N GLY A 163 -63.87 -12.51 -25.14
CA GLY A 163 -64.96 -13.10 -25.92
C GLY A 163 -64.61 -14.50 -26.47
N PRO A 164 -65.59 -15.37 -26.75
CA PRO A 164 -65.32 -16.75 -27.14
C PRO A 164 -64.97 -16.87 -28.63
N ALA A 165 -63.99 -17.75 -28.93
CA ALA A 165 -63.58 -18.14 -30.27
C ALA A 165 -64.09 -19.55 -30.63
N GLY A 166 -64.74 -19.66 -31.79
CA GLY A 166 -64.62 -20.79 -32.72
C GLY A 166 -65.50 -22.03 -32.52
N ALA A 167 -66.40 -22.28 -33.48
CA ALA A 167 -66.85 -23.63 -33.82
C ALA A 167 -66.86 -23.81 -35.36
N ILE A 168 -65.88 -24.55 -35.87
CA ILE A 168 -65.87 -25.15 -37.21
C ILE A 168 -66.30 -26.61 -37.03
N ARG A 169 -67.40 -27.03 -37.66
CA ARG A 169 -67.62 -28.42 -38.10
C ARG A 169 -68.45 -28.42 -39.39
N ARG A 170 -67.87 -29.08 -40.40
CA ARG A 170 -68.43 -29.79 -41.58
C ARG A 170 -69.70 -29.27 -42.24
#